data_AF-A0A7W9QL53-F1
#
_entry.id   AF-A0A7W9QL53-F1
#
_cell.length_a   1.000
_cell.length_b   1.000
_cell.length_c   1.000
_cell.angle_alpha   90.00
_cell.angle_beta   90.00
_cell.angle_gamma   90.00
#
_symmetry.space_group_name_H-M   'P 1'
#
loop_
_entity.id
_entity.type
_entity.pdbx_description
1 polymer ?
#
loop_
_entity_poly.entity_id
_entity_poly.type
_entity_poly.pdbx_seq_one_letter_code
_entity_poly.pdbx_strand_id
1 'polypeptide(L)'
;MPHPITLSSAFGLTLLLAACGGQPQPASDAAPKAAATEAAPAPATPDSARKGKDGMIKECPGARLHLTPLPSADASAPAKTQVALERNGQQQPLAPPPEMADYTPVGLGCSENAKGDAYFVVQYGELPYGCEFCEWFFLYDGKGQLLNHANPPLREEQGQQSPNNDEYEHQLEALGLKHPDVEPFLP
;
A
#
# COMPACT_ATOMS: atom_id res chain seq x y z
N MET A 1 -62.43 10.20 1.84
CA MET A 1 -62.42 9.78 3.25
C MET A 1 -61.09 10.16 3.85
N PRO A 2 -60.99 11.32 4.52
CA PRO A 2 -59.92 11.60 5.46
C PRO A 2 -60.34 11.05 6.84
N HIS A 3 -59.39 10.70 7.70
CA HIS A 3 -59.32 11.06 9.12
C HIS A 3 -57.97 10.56 9.68
N PRO A 4 -57.47 11.22 10.74
CA PRO A 4 -56.05 11.39 11.03
C PRO A 4 -55.66 10.68 12.35
N ILE A 5 -54.55 11.12 12.94
CA ILE A 5 -54.18 11.16 14.38
C ILE A 5 -52.91 10.36 14.68
N THR A 6 -51.93 10.76 15.50
CA THR A 6 -51.47 12.01 16.16
C THR A 6 -50.25 11.59 17.01
N LEU A 7 -49.27 12.49 17.17
CA LEU A 7 -48.22 12.63 18.20
C LEU A 7 -47.61 11.41 18.93
N SER A 8 -46.27 11.42 19.09
CA SER A 8 -45.67 11.99 20.32
C SER A 8 -44.14 11.98 20.30
N SER A 9 -43.58 13.17 20.55
CA SER A 9 -42.20 13.39 20.96
C SER A 9 -42.02 13.11 22.45
N ALA A 10 -40.87 12.56 22.85
CA ALA A 10 -40.21 12.80 24.15
C ALA A 10 -38.82 12.15 24.13
N PHE A 11 -37.75 12.95 24.11
CA PHE A 11 -36.94 13.32 25.29
C PHE A 11 -36.14 12.16 25.91
N GLY A 12 -34.82 12.31 25.89
CA GLY A 12 -33.91 11.45 26.64
C GLY A 12 -32.43 11.71 26.38
N LEU A 13 -32.00 12.98 26.42
CA LEU A 13 -30.57 13.31 26.47
C LEU A 13 -30.19 13.56 27.94
N THR A 14 -29.64 12.53 28.58
CA THR A 14 -29.03 12.65 29.91
C THR A 14 -27.74 11.83 29.89
N LEU A 15 -26.59 12.49 29.78
CA LEU A 15 -25.34 11.92 30.25
C LEU A 15 -24.69 12.90 31.23
N LEU A 16 -24.45 12.37 32.41
CA LEU A 16 -24.10 13.06 33.64
C LEU A 16 -22.67 13.61 33.60
N LEU A 17 -22.49 14.84 34.08
CA LEU A 17 -21.21 15.36 34.53
C LEU A 17 -20.76 14.57 35.77
N ALA A 18 -19.69 13.79 35.65
CA ALA A 18 -18.97 13.27 36.81
C ALA A 18 -17.92 14.29 37.25
N ALA A 19 -18.12 14.81 38.46
CA ALA A 19 -17.24 15.77 39.12
C ALA A 19 -15.90 15.14 39.53
N CYS A 20 -14.79 15.82 39.23
CA CYS A 20 -13.49 15.55 39.84
C CYS A 20 -13.47 16.17 41.24
N GLY A 21 -13.79 15.37 42.27
CA GLY A 21 -13.52 15.70 43.67
C GLY A 21 -12.09 15.27 44.03
N GLY A 22 -11.29 16.23 44.52
CA GLY A 22 -9.99 15.94 45.12
C GLY A 22 -10.08 15.84 46.64
N GLN A 23 -9.22 15.03 47.26
CA GLN A 23 -8.59 15.38 48.54
C GLN A 23 -7.26 14.61 48.73
N PRO A 24 -6.24 15.22 49.37
CA PRO A 24 -4.87 14.72 49.44
C PRO A 24 -4.60 13.94 50.74
N GLN A 25 -3.63 13.02 50.72
CA GLN A 25 -3.04 12.40 51.90
C GLN A 25 -1.60 11.89 51.62
N PRO A 26 -0.77 11.66 52.65
CA PRO A 26 0.52 12.33 52.81
C PRO A 26 1.73 11.45 52.52
N ALA A 27 2.88 12.11 52.39
CA ALA A 27 4.20 11.50 52.24
C ALA A 27 4.64 10.74 53.51
N SER A 28 5.22 9.55 53.32
CA SER A 28 6.34 9.07 54.13
C SER A 28 7.08 7.94 53.41
N ASP A 29 8.40 8.01 53.50
CA ASP A 29 9.44 7.27 52.80
C ASP A 29 9.36 5.74 52.77
N ALA A 30 9.74 5.16 51.62
CA ALA A 30 10.59 3.97 51.53
C ALA A 30 11.08 3.78 50.07
N ALA A 31 12.39 3.88 49.85
CA ALA A 31 13.01 3.30 48.66
C ALA A 31 13.07 1.76 48.82
N PRO A 32 12.80 0.99 47.76
CA PRO A 32 13.93 0.32 47.13
C PRO A 32 13.86 0.21 45.59
N LYS A 33 15.06 0.08 45.05
CA LYS A 33 15.53 -0.24 43.69
C LYS A 33 14.82 -1.44 43.04
N ALA A 34 14.26 -1.29 41.83
CA ALA A 34 14.28 -2.29 40.74
C ALA A 34 13.48 -1.86 39.48
N ALA A 35 13.98 -2.35 38.34
CA ALA A 35 13.31 -2.63 37.06
C ALA A 35 12.99 -1.46 36.11
N ALA A 36 13.78 -1.41 35.03
CA ALA A 36 13.40 -0.80 33.78
C ALA A 36 12.11 -1.47 33.27
N THR A 37 11.05 -0.68 33.11
CA THR A 37 9.85 -1.09 32.39
C THR A 37 10.13 -1.02 30.91
N GLU A 38 10.22 -2.19 30.29
CA GLU A 38 10.18 -2.40 28.85
C GLU A 38 8.89 -1.78 28.30
N ALA A 39 9.03 -0.81 27.40
CA ALA A 39 7.90 -0.16 26.76
C ALA A 39 7.17 -1.19 25.89
N ALA A 40 5.88 -1.40 26.17
CA ALA A 40 5.01 -2.21 25.32
C ALA A 40 5.00 -1.64 23.89
N PRO A 41 5.07 -2.49 22.84
CA PRO A 41 5.02 -2.01 21.46
C PRO A 41 3.65 -1.40 21.18
N ALA A 42 3.67 -0.19 20.60
CA ALA A 42 2.48 0.52 20.14
C ALA A 42 1.79 -0.26 18.99
N PRO A 43 0.46 -0.17 18.85
CA PRO A 43 -0.27 -0.81 17.77
C PRO A 43 0.17 -0.25 16.41
N ALA A 44 0.36 -1.12 15.43
CA ALA A 44 0.71 -0.74 14.06
C ALA A 44 -0.43 0.07 13.43
N THR A 45 -0.12 1.31 13.01
CA THR A 45 -0.95 2.12 12.12
C THR A 45 -1.07 1.46 10.74
N PRO A 46 -2.22 1.60 10.05
CA PRO A 46 -2.43 1.00 8.75
C PRO A 46 -1.58 1.68 7.66
N ASP A 47 -1.11 0.84 6.74
CA ASP A 47 -0.92 1.10 5.31
C ASP A 47 -0.37 2.49 4.92
N SER A 48 0.93 2.69 5.09
CA SER A 48 1.64 3.83 4.52
C SER A 48 3.02 3.37 4.10
N ALA A 49 3.43 3.61 2.86
CA ALA A 49 4.78 3.26 2.48
C ALA A 49 5.78 4.13 3.25
N ARG A 50 6.85 3.49 3.72
CA ARG A 50 8.01 4.23 4.23
C ARG A 50 8.91 4.53 3.05
N LYS A 51 9.06 5.82 2.72
CA LYS A 51 9.94 6.31 1.65
C LYS A 51 11.25 6.83 2.24
N GLY A 52 12.37 6.47 1.62
CA GLY A 52 13.68 7.04 1.88
C GLY A 52 14.53 7.02 0.61
N LYS A 53 15.68 7.70 0.62
CA LYS A 53 16.66 7.66 -0.49
C LYS A 53 17.14 6.24 -0.82
N ASP A 54 16.92 5.30 0.11
CA ASP A 54 17.33 3.91 0.05
C ASP A 54 16.24 2.99 -0.54
N GLY A 55 15.06 3.52 -0.90
CA GLY A 55 13.95 2.77 -1.50
C GLY A 55 12.58 3.05 -0.87
N MET A 56 11.64 2.15 -1.14
CA MET A 56 10.25 2.25 -0.70
C MET A 56 9.76 0.88 -0.22
N ILE A 57 9.08 0.86 0.92
CA ILE A 57 8.41 -0.34 1.44
C ILE A 57 6.91 -0.09 1.46
N LYS A 58 6.11 -0.89 0.75
CA LYS A 58 4.65 -0.87 0.79
C LYS A 58 4.15 -2.02 1.66
N GLU A 59 3.48 -1.68 2.77
CA GLU A 59 2.80 -2.66 3.62
C GLU A 59 1.53 -3.15 2.92
N CYS A 60 1.33 -4.46 2.87
CA CYS A 60 0.17 -5.10 2.24
C CYS A 60 -0.45 -6.09 3.24
N PRO A 61 -1.71 -6.52 3.07
CA PRO A 61 -2.27 -7.60 3.87
C PRO A 61 -1.38 -8.86 3.83
N GLY A 62 -0.78 -9.20 4.97
CA GLY A 62 0.06 -10.39 5.14
C GLY A 62 1.39 -10.41 4.36
N ALA A 63 1.86 -9.26 3.85
CA ALA A 63 3.12 -9.17 3.13
C ALA A 63 3.68 -7.73 3.07
N ARG A 64 4.92 -7.59 2.63
CA ARG A 64 5.52 -6.29 2.28
C ARG A 64 6.15 -6.35 0.90
N LEU A 65 5.99 -5.28 0.13
CA LEU A 65 6.75 -5.08 -1.10
C LEU A 65 7.89 -4.11 -0.82
N HIS A 66 9.09 -4.50 -1.23
CA HIS A 66 10.31 -3.69 -1.13
C HIS A 66 10.75 -3.29 -2.52
N LEU A 67 10.70 -2.00 -2.82
CA LEU A 67 11.31 -1.42 -4.02
C LEU A 67 12.65 -0.79 -3.63
N THR A 68 13.72 -1.24 -4.28
CA THR A 68 15.09 -0.81 -3.97
C THR A 68 15.78 -0.29 -5.23
N PRO A 69 16.41 0.91 -5.18
CA PRO A 69 17.29 1.37 -6.24
C PRO A 69 18.47 0.42 -6.43
N LEU A 70 18.81 0.15 -7.68
CA LEU A 70 19.99 -0.63 -8.03
C LEU A 70 21.20 0.31 -8.17
N PRO A 71 22.36 -0.07 -7.62
CA PRO A 71 23.58 0.70 -7.84
C PRO A 71 23.95 0.69 -9.33
N SER A 72 24.18 1.87 -9.91
CA SER A 72 24.76 2.00 -11.24
C SER A 72 26.23 2.38 -11.14
N ALA A 73 27.09 1.66 -11.87
CA ALA A 73 28.49 2.03 -12.03
C ALA A 73 28.67 3.23 -12.99
N ASP A 74 27.66 3.49 -13.82
CA ASP A 74 27.61 4.58 -14.77
C ASP A 74 26.56 5.59 -14.33
N ALA A 75 27.02 6.78 -13.92
CA ALA A 75 26.15 7.87 -13.49
C ALA A 75 25.29 8.45 -14.63
N SER A 76 25.57 8.09 -15.89
CA SER A 76 24.77 8.48 -17.05
C SER A 76 23.74 7.43 -17.48
N ALA A 77 23.79 6.22 -16.92
CA ALA A 77 22.78 5.20 -17.20
C ALA A 77 21.46 5.54 -16.48
N PRO A 78 20.29 5.19 -17.08
CA PRO A 78 19.00 5.35 -16.43
C PRO A 78 18.97 4.65 -15.07
N ALA A 79 18.37 5.30 -14.07
CA ALA A 79 18.21 4.70 -12.76
C ALA A 79 17.32 3.45 -12.87
N LYS A 80 17.79 2.34 -12.31
CA LYS A 80 17.04 1.09 -12.23
C LYS A 80 16.70 0.76 -10.79
N THR A 81 15.63 0.00 -10.62
CA THR A 81 15.06 -0.44 -9.36
C THR A 81 14.68 -1.91 -9.48
N GLN A 82 14.50 -2.57 -8.35
CA GLN A 82 13.98 -3.93 -8.29
C GLN A 82 12.90 -4.02 -7.22
N VAL A 83 12.02 -5.02 -7.32
CA VAL A 83 11.00 -5.30 -6.31
C VAL A 83 11.20 -6.68 -5.72
N ALA A 84 11.02 -6.78 -4.41
CA ALA A 84 10.96 -8.04 -3.69
C ALA A 84 9.70 -8.11 -2.82
N LEU A 85 9.13 -9.32 -2.72
CA LEU A 85 8.04 -9.65 -1.84
C LEU A 85 8.60 -10.27 -0.55
N GLU A 86 8.26 -9.70 0.60
CA GLU A 86 8.52 -10.27 1.91
C GLU A 86 7.23 -10.86 2.50
N ARG A 87 7.29 -12.11 2.94
CA ARG A 87 6.23 -12.79 3.68
C ARG A 87 6.83 -13.72 4.73
N ASN A 88 6.27 -13.71 5.94
CA ASN A 88 6.76 -14.53 7.07
C ASN A 88 8.27 -14.35 7.34
N GLY A 89 8.79 -13.13 7.15
CA GLY A 89 10.22 -12.81 7.29
C GLY A 89 11.12 -13.35 6.18
N GLN A 90 10.57 -14.00 5.15
CA GLN A 90 11.31 -14.43 3.97
C GLN A 90 11.06 -13.48 2.82
N GLN A 91 12.14 -13.01 2.20
CA GLN A 91 12.10 -12.10 1.07
C GLN A 91 12.50 -12.83 -0.22
N GLN A 92 11.74 -12.61 -1.29
CA GLN A 92 11.99 -13.16 -2.61
C GLN A 92 11.87 -12.07 -3.69
N PRO A 93 12.78 -11.99 -4.68
CA PRO A 93 12.63 -11.08 -5.80
C PRO A 93 11.36 -11.39 -6.62
N LEU A 94 10.70 -10.35 -7.13
CA LEU A 94 9.68 -10.50 -8.15
C LEU A 94 10.34 -10.46 -9.53
N ALA A 95 10.01 -11.44 -10.37
CA ALA A 95 10.50 -11.45 -11.75
C ALA A 95 9.85 -10.29 -12.53
N PRO A 96 10.64 -9.45 -13.23
CA PRO A 96 10.07 -8.43 -14.08
C PRO A 96 9.41 -9.06 -15.33
N PRO A 97 8.35 -8.44 -15.88
CA PRO A 97 7.83 -8.81 -17.19
C PRO A 97 8.92 -8.64 -18.26
N PRO A 98 9.14 -9.62 -19.16
CA PRO A 98 10.18 -9.54 -20.19
C PRO A 98 10.06 -8.30 -21.09
N GLU A 99 8.83 -7.87 -21.37
CA GLU A 99 8.50 -6.70 -22.17
C GLU A 99 8.92 -5.36 -21.51
N MET A 100 9.26 -5.38 -20.22
CA MET A 100 9.64 -4.20 -19.44
C MET A 100 11.15 -4.05 -19.24
N ALA A 101 11.99 -4.73 -20.04
CA ALA A 101 13.44 -4.72 -19.89
C ALA A 101 14.07 -3.30 -19.90
N ASP A 102 13.52 -2.40 -20.71
CA ASP A 102 13.99 -1.01 -20.82
C ASP A 102 13.41 -0.10 -19.71
N TYR A 103 12.35 -0.56 -19.05
CA TYR A 103 11.67 0.15 -17.96
C TYR A 103 12.13 -0.35 -16.59
N THR A 104 11.57 0.23 -15.53
CA THR A 104 11.89 -0.14 -14.15
C THR A 104 10.67 0.03 -13.24
N PRO A 105 10.58 -0.71 -12.11
CA PRO A 105 9.58 -0.45 -11.09
C PRO A 105 9.62 0.99 -10.55
N VAL A 106 8.50 1.70 -10.61
CA VAL A 106 8.36 3.08 -10.14
C VAL A 106 7.20 3.28 -9.17
N GLY A 107 6.48 2.22 -8.80
CA GLY A 107 5.40 2.32 -7.83
C GLY A 107 4.94 0.96 -7.32
N LEU A 108 4.33 0.96 -6.13
CA LEU A 108 3.84 -0.25 -5.47
C LEU A 108 2.41 -0.08 -4.99
N GLY A 109 1.59 -1.10 -5.16
CA GLY A 109 0.23 -1.17 -4.65
C GLY A 109 -0.14 -2.59 -4.24
N CYS A 110 -1.31 -2.73 -3.61
CA CYS A 110 -1.87 -4.02 -3.27
C CYS A 110 -3.39 -3.99 -3.32
N SER A 111 -3.99 -5.12 -3.70
CA SER A 111 -5.44 -5.33 -3.73
C SER A 111 -5.77 -6.67 -3.08
N GLU A 112 -7.02 -6.84 -2.68
CA GLU A 112 -7.52 -8.07 -2.09
C GLU A 112 -8.87 -8.42 -2.74
N ASN A 113 -9.08 -9.70 -3.06
CA ASN A 113 -10.37 -10.14 -3.57
C ASN A 113 -11.36 -10.41 -2.41
N ALA A 114 -12.62 -10.71 -2.74
CA ALA A 114 -13.65 -10.98 -1.74
C ALA A 114 -13.40 -12.22 -0.85
N LYS A 115 -12.43 -13.07 -1.20
CA LYS A 115 -12.04 -14.26 -0.43
C LYS A 115 -10.88 -13.99 0.53
N GLY A 116 -10.28 -12.80 0.49
CA GLY A 116 -9.09 -12.46 1.27
C GLY A 116 -7.77 -12.84 0.60
N ASP A 117 -7.77 -13.21 -0.69
CA ASP A 117 -6.52 -13.47 -1.41
C ASP A 117 -5.85 -12.12 -1.74
N ALA A 118 -4.61 -11.95 -1.30
CA ALA A 118 -3.81 -10.75 -1.53
C ALA A 118 -3.11 -10.80 -2.90
N TYR A 119 -3.13 -9.65 -3.59
CA TYR A 119 -2.46 -9.41 -4.86
C TYR A 119 -1.62 -8.14 -4.79
N PHE A 120 -0.53 -8.12 -5.55
CA PHE A 120 0.46 -7.06 -5.52
C PHE A 120 0.52 -6.40 -6.88
N VAL A 121 0.59 -5.07 -6.91
CA VAL A 121 0.74 -4.30 -8.14
C VAL A 121 2.08 -3.61 -8.15
N VAL A 122 2.81 -3.79 -9.24
CA VAL A 122 4.03 -3.05 -9.53
C VAL A 122 3.78 -2.17 -10.74
N GLN A 123 3.99 -0.87 -10.56
CA GLN A 123 3.95 0.09 -11.65
C GLN A 123 5.34 0.18 -12.28
N TYR A 124 5.40 0.14 -13.60
CA TYR A 124 6.64 0.25 -14.38
C TYR A 124 6.65 1.54 -15.20
N GLY A 125 7.83 2.16 -15.28
CA GLY A 125 8.05 3.39 -16.04
C GLY A 125 9.53 3.73 -16.14
N GLU A 126 9.83 5.00 -16.36
CA GLU A 126 11.18 5.55 -16.45
C GLU A 126 11.49 6.48 -15.28
N LEU A 127 12.75 6.53 -14.84
CA LEU A 127 13.23 7.46 -13.81
C LEU A 127 14.23 8.46 -14.41
N PRO A 128 14.27 9.72 -13.93
CA PRO A 128 13.40 10.33 -12.92
C PRO A 128 12.05 10.85 -13.48
N TYR A 129 11.81 10.69 -14.78
CA TYR A 129 10.71 11.31 -15.53
C TYR A 129 9.34 10.62 -15.32
N GLY A 130 9.15 9.92 -14.20
CA GLY A 130 7.88 9.26 -13.86
C GLY A 130 6.72 10.25 -13.93
N CYS A 131 5.59 9.80 -14.51
CA CYS A 131 4.40 10.55 -14.90
C CYS A 131 4.40 11.36 -16.22
N GLU A 132 5.52 11.61 -16.92
CA GLU A 132 5.46 12.20 -18.28
C GLU A 132 5.05 11.16 -19.34
N PHE A 133 5.31 9.89 -19.07
CA PHE A 133 4.77 8.76 -19.79
C PHE A 133 3.76 8.06 -18.88
N CYS A 134 2.56 7.77 -19.38
CA CYS A 134 1.63 6.91 -18.68
C CYS A 134 2.36 5.61 -18.29
N GLU A 135 2.11 5.06 -17.10
CA GLU A 135 2.81 3.87 -16.62
C GLU A 135 2.09 2.56 -16.95
N TRP A 136 2.86 1.46 -16.97
CA TRP A 136 2.34 0.10 -17.05
C TRP A 136 2.07 -0.46 -15.67
N PHE A 137 1.04 -1.29 -15.53
CA PHE A 137 0.72 -1.96 -14.29
C PHE A 137 0.79 -3.48 -14.45
N PHE A 138 1.50 -4.12 -13.53
CA PHE A 138 1.65 -5.57 -13.49
C PHE A 138 1.19 -6.11 -12.15
N LEU A 139 0.32 -7.11 -12.23
CA LEU A 139 -0.31 -7.80 -11.13
C LEU A 139 0.46 -9.08 -10.84
N TYR A 140 0.74 -9.30 -9.56
CA TYR A 140 1.35 -10.50 -9.03
C TYR A 140 0.41 -11.15 -8.02
N ASP A 141 0.34 -12.48 -8.04
CA ASP A 141 -0.42 -13.23 -7.05
C ASP A 141 0.25 -13.21 -5.66
N GLY A 142 -0.43 -13.80 -4.68
CA GLY A 142 0.10 -13.95 -3.32
C GLY A 142 1.44 -14.70 -3.24
N LYS A 143 1.87 -15.41 -4.27
CA LYS A 143 3.15 -16.13 -4.34
C LYS A 143 4.22 -15.36 -5.13
N GLY A 144 3.90 -14.16 -5.63
CA GLY A 144 4.78 -13.38 -6.47
C GLY A 144 4.85 -13.86 -7.92
N GLN A 145 3.86 -14.61 -8.41
CA GLN A 145 3.75 -14.99 -9.82
C GLN A 145 3.09 -13.88 -10.62
N LEU A 146 3.70 -13.49 -11.74
CA LEU A 146 3.16 -12.52 -12.68
C LEU A 146 1.87 -13.04 -13.32
N LEU A 147 0.84 -12.20 -13.41
CA LEU A 147 -0.50 -12.58 -13.88
C LEU A 147 -0.93 -11.93 -15.19
N ASN A 148 -0.24 -10.88 -15.65
CA ASN A 148 -0.58 -10.20 -16.89
C ASN A 148 0.66 -9.81 -17.68
N HIS A 149 0.45 -9.52 -18.97
CA HIS A 149 1.43 -8.98 -19.87
C HIS A 149 0.98 -7.64 -20.45
N ALA A 150 1.94 -6.93 -21.05
CA ALA A 150 1.70 -5.77 -21.89
C ALA A 150 2.34 -6.07 -23.27
N ASN A 151 1.67 -6.89 -24.08
CA ASN A 151 2.18 -7.30 -25.39
C ASN A 151 1.17 -6.96 -26.52
N PRO A 152 1.46 -5.98 -27.39
CA PRO A 152 2.65 -5.11 -27.39
C PRO A 152 2.69 -4.17 -26.17
N PRO A 153 3.87 -3.64 -25.77
CA PRO A 153 3.97 -2.72 -24.64
C PRO A 153 3.12 -1.47 -24.83
N LEU A 154 3.06 -0.94 -26.04
CA LEU A 154 2.23 0.21 -26.38
C LEU A 154 1.05 -0.25 -27.21
N ARG A 155 -0.15 0.24 -26.85
CA ARG A 155 -1.31 0.20 -27.73
C ARG A 155 -1.42 1.50 -28.51
N GLU A 156 -1.90 1.41 -29.74
CA GLU A 156 -2.20 2.57 -30.57
C GLU A 156 -3.71 2.70 -30.73
N GLU A 157 -4.24 3.86 -30.39
CA GLU A 157 -5.64 4.21 -30.58
C GLU A 157 -5.73 5.58 -31.25
N GLN A 158 -6.39 5.67 -32.40
CA GLN A 158 -6.56 6.92 -33.15
C GLN A 158 -5.22 7.63 -33.45
N GLY A 159 -4.15 6.86 -33.67
CA GLY A 159 -2.79 7.37 -33.93
C GLY A 159 -2.05 7.88 -32.70
N GLN A 160 -2.57 7.67 -31.49
CA GLN A 160 -1.91 7.98 -30.22
C GLN A 160 -1.45 6.69 -29.55
N GLN A 161 -0.20 6.69 -29.07
CA GLN A 161 0.36 5.57 -28.32
C GLN A 161 0.17 5.78 -26.83
N SER A 162 -0.16 4.70 -26.13
CA SER A 162 -0.27 4.66 -24.68
C SER A 162 0.15 3.28 -24.15
N PRO A 163 0.53 3.17 -22.87
CA PRO A 163 0.79 1.87 -22.23
C PRO A 163 -0.38 0.93 -22.43
N ASN A 164 -0.06 -0.28 -22.83
CA ASN A 164 -1.03 -1.36 -22.92
C ASN A 164 -1.24 -1.97 -21.53
N ASN A 165 -2.34 -1.58 -20.90
CA ASN A 165 -2.79 -2.14 -19.62
C ASN A 165 -4.01 -3.06 -19.79
N ASP A 166 -4.34 -3.46 -21.01
CA ASP A 166 -5.61 -4.13 -21.31
C ASP A 166 -5.73 -5.49 -20.57
N GLU A 167 -4.64 -6.26 -20.50
CA GLU A 167 -4.62 -7.51 -19.73
C GLU A 167 -4.62 -7.27 -18.22
N TYR A 168 -4.00 -6.18 -17.75
CA TYR A 168 -4.09 -5.78 -16.34
C TYR A 168 -5.54 -5.50 -15.93
N GLU A 169 -6.27 -4.71 -16.73
CA GLU A 169 -7.68 -4.41 -16.49
C GLU A 169 -8.54 -5.68 -16.51
N HIS A 170 -8.32 -6.55 -17.48
CA HIS A 170 -9.01 -7.83 -17.56
C HIS A 170 -8.74 -8.72 -16.33
N GLN A 171 -7.51 -8.75 -15.82
CA GLN A 171 -7.18 -9.52 -14.61
C GLN A 171 -7.82 -8.94 -13.36
N LEU A 172 -7.89 -7.61 -13.22
CA LEU A 172 -8.61 -7.00 -12.10
C LEU A 172 -10.08 -7.43 -12.10
N GLU A 173 -10.74 -7.37 -13.26
CA GLU A 173 -12.14 -7.81 -13.40
C GLU A 173 -12.30 -9.31 -13.10
N ALA A 174 -11.49 -10.17 -13.73
CA ALA A 174 -11.57 -11.62 -13.60
C ALA A 174 -11.37 -12.10 -12.15
N LEU A 175 -10.54 -11.38 -11.38
CA LEU A 175 -10.24 -11.69 -9.99
C LEU A 175 -11.17 -10.96 -9.01
N GLY A 176 -12.04 -10.07 -9.49
CA GLY A 176 -12.93 -9.24 -8.66
C GLY A 176 -12.16 -8.27 -7.77
N LEU A 177 -11.05 -7.73 -8.27
CA LEU A 177 -10.19 -6.78 -7.58
C LEU A 177 -10.66 -5.35 -7.86
N LYS A 178 -10.56 -4.50 -6.83
CA LYS A 178 -10.59 -3.05 -7.05
C LYS A 178 -9.26 -2.60 -7.61
N HIS A 179 -9.28 -1.49 -8.35
CA HIS A 179 -8.07 -0.75 -8.64
C HIS A 179 -7.37 -0.40 -7.33
N PRO A 180 -6.12 -0.86 -7.14
CA PRO A 180 -5.37 -0.50 -5.96
C PRO A 180 -4.84 0.93 -6.10
N ASP A 181 -4.79 1.63 -4.97
CA ASP A 181 -4.00 2.85 -4.87
C ASP A 181 -2.51 2.47 -4.97
N VAL A 182 -1.85 2.95 -6.02
CA VAL A 182 -0.43 2.74 -6.24
C VAL A 182 0.34 3.93 -5.69
N GLU A 183 1.30 3.65 -4.83
CA GLU A 183 2.19 4.65 -4.27
C GLU A 183 3.45 4.78 -5.14
N PRO A 184 3.71 5.95 -5.74
CA PRO A 184 4.86 6.14 -6.60
C PRO A 184 6.16 6.25 -5.78
N PHE A 185 7.22 5.66 -6.30
CA PHE A 185 8.59 5.84 -5.84
C PHE A 185 9.14 7.15 -6.40
N LEU A 186 9.50 8.06 -5.50
CA LEU A 186 10.11 9.35 -5.82
C LEU A 186 11.56 9.30 -5.32
N PRO A 187 12.56 9.11 -6.21
CA PRO A 187 13.97 9.03 -5.83
C PRO A 187 14.55 10.36 -5.32
#